data_AF-A0A943QH80-F1
#
_entry.id   AF-A0A943QH80-F1
#
_cell.length_a   1.000
_cell.length_b   1.000
_cell.length_c   1.000
_cell.angle_alpha   90.00
_cell.angle_beta   90.00
_cell.angle_gamma   90.00
#
_symmetry.space_group_name_H-M   'P 1'
#
loop_
_entity.id
_entity.type
_entity.pdbx_description
1 polymer ?
#
loop_
_entity_poly.entity_id
_entity_poly.type
_entity_poly.pdbx_seq_one_letter_code
_entity_poly.pdbx_strand_id
1 'polypeptide(L)'
;MLSKDILSSVLARCLITGGDFAEIFEEDTLDTSISILNGKVENSISGRTHGIGIRIFKGYKSVYAYTNNSTLSALLDTAEKAALALGELKEDISIVLNRKEVINNNPIIYIPSSIDAEKKIKVMKAGYKAAKEYSDEIYQVSVGYLDKEQNILIANTEGLLTEDRRVRTRFSISSVASANGENQTG
;
A
#
# COMPACT_ATOMS: atom_id res chain seq x y z
N MET A 1 1.92 -6.87 -11.67
CA MET A 1 3.24 -6.33 -11.99
C MET A 1 3.40 -6.27 -13.49
N LEU A 2 3.53 -5.06 -14.00
CA LEU A 2 3.73 -4.72 -15.40
C LEU A 2 5.05 -5.30 -15.91
N SER A 3 5.07 -5.65 -17.19
CA SER A 3 6.30 -6.13 -17.82
C SER A 3 7.28 -4.97 -18.06
N LYS A 4 8.56 -5.34 -18.17
CA LYS A 4 9.64 -4.40 -18.51
C LYS A 4 9.33 -3.60 -19.79
N ASP A 5 8.78 -4.24 -20.81
CA ASP A 5 8.50 -3.60 -22.10
C ASP A 5 7.38 -2.55 -22.00
N ILE A 6 6.33 -2.83 -21.20
CA ILE A 6 5.27 -1.86 -20.93
C ILE A 6 5.87 -0.66 -20.19
N LEU A 7 6.63 -0.90 -19.13
CA LEU A 7 7.25 0.14 -18.31
C LEU A 7 8.17 1.04 -19.14
N SER A 8 9.05 0.45 -19.96
CA SER A 8 9.93 1.19 -20.87
C SER A 8 9.12 2.04 -21.86
N SER A 9 8.05 1.50 -22.44
CA SER A 9 7.18 2.23 -23.39
C SER A 9 6.46 3.40 -22.73
N VAL A 10 5.96 3.22 -21.50
CA VAL A 10 5.24 4.25 -20.74
C VAL A 10 6.20 5.33 -20.24
N LEU A 11 7.39 4.97 -19.76
CA LEU A 11 8.42 5.93 -19.35
C LEU A 11 8.94 6.74 -20.54
N ALA A 12 9.13 6.12 -21.71
CA ALA A 12 9.45 6.83 -22.94
C ALA A 12 8.35 7.85 -23.27
N ARG A 13 7.08 7.44 -23.18
CA ARG A 13 5.92 8.31 -23.39
C ARG A 13 5.87 9.48 -22.38
N CYS A 14 6.34 9.29 -21.15
CA CYS A 14 6.41 10.36 -20.15
C CYS A 14 7.39 11.48 -20.53
N LEU A 15 8.46 11.16 -21.26
CA LEU A 15 9.52 12.13 -21.58
C LEU A 15 9.35 12.82 -22.93
N ILE A 16 8.25 12.57 -23.66
CA ILE A 16 8.01 13.15 -24.99
C ILE A 16 7.98 14.68 -25.00
N THR A 17 7.78 15.34 -23.86
CA THR A 17 7.81 16.82 -23.76
C THR A 17 9.11 17.36 -23.16
N GLY A 18 10.14 16.52 -23.08
CA GLY A 18 11.44 16.85 -22.48
C GLY A 18 11.38 16.99 -20.97
N GLY A 19 10.75 16.03 -20.28
CA GLY A 19 10.87 15.89 -18.82
C GLY A 19 12.29 15.45 -18.43
N ASP A 20 12.73 15.82 -17.24
CA ASP A 20 14.06 15.47 -16.72
C ASP A 20 14.06 14.07 -16.08
N PHE A 21 12.92 13.67 -15.53
CA PHE A 21 12.73 12.40 -14.85
C PHE A 21 11.28 11.95 -14.91
N ALA A 22 11.06 10.63 -15.04
CA ALA A 22 9.77 10.03 -14.77
C ALA A 22 9.89 8.73 -13.97
N GLU A 23 8.86 8.45 -13.18
CA GLU A 23 8.74 7.24 -12.37
C GLU A 23 7.34 6.65 -12.52
N ILE A 24 7.28 5.32 -12.59
CA ILE A 24 6.08 4.52 -12.46
C ILE A 24 6.14 3.80 -11.11
N PHE A 25 5.07 3.92 -10.34
CA PHE A 25 4.84 3.15 -9.11
C PHE A 25 3.58 2.32 -9.30
N GLU A 26 3.71 1.00 -9.39
CA GLU A 26 2.57 0.07 -9.37
C GLU A 26 2.45 -0.54 -7.99
N GLU A 27 1.22 -0.66 -7.48
CA GLU A 27 0.92 -1.40 -6.27
C GLU A 27 -0.24 -2.38 -6.45
N ASP A 28 -0.17 -3.48 -5.72
CA ASP A 28 -1.26 -4.42 -5.49
C ASP A 28 -1.24 -4.82 -4.02
N THR A 29 -2.23 -4.32 -3.28
CA THR A 29 -2.31 -4.39 -1.83
C THR A 29 -3.53 -5.19 -1.43
N LEU A 30 -3.34 -6.22 -0.62
CA LEU A 30 -4.38 -6.86 0.18
C LEU A 30 -4.30 -6.32 1.60
N ASP A 31 -5.44 -5.95 2.19
CA ASP A 31 -5.49 -5.53 3.58
C ASP A 31 -6.73 -6.09 4.29
N THR A 32 -6.57 -6.33 5.59
CA THR A 32 -7.65 -6.80 6.46
C THR A 32 -7.70 -5.92 7.71
N SER A 33 -8.90 -5.53 8.12
CA SER A 33 -9.17 -4.83 9.38
C SER A 33 -10.29 -5.54 10.13
N ILE A 34 -10.01 -5.94 11.38
CA ILE A 34 -10.98 -6.58 12.27
C ILE A 34 -10.99 -5.81 13.58
N SER A 35 -12.19 -5.55 14.11
CA SER A 35 -12.37 -4.91 15.42
C SER A 35 -13.28 -5.73 16.32
N ILE A 36 -12.89 -5.87 17.58
CA ILE A 36 -13.73 -6.41 18.66
C ILE A 36 -14.03 -5.29 19.64
N LEU A 37 -15.30 -5.17 20.03
CA LEU A 37 -15.76 -4.31 21.11
C LEU A 37 -16.60 -5.16 22.08
N ASN A 38 -16.32 -5.06 23.38
CA ASN A 38 -17.08 -5.76 24.42
C ASN A 38 -17.26 -7.27 24.13
N GLY A 39 -16.20 -7.89 23.59
CA GLY A 39 -16.13 -9.32 23.30
C GLY A 39 -16.81 -9.77 22.01
N LYS A 40 -17.46 -8.85 21.29
CA LYS A 40 -18.12 -9.12 20.00
C LYS A 40 -17.30 -8.55 18.85
N VAL A 41 -17.30 -9.26 17.73
CA VAL A 41 -16.72 -8.74 16.49
C VAL A 41 -17.66 -7.68 15.94
N GLU A 42 -17.19 -6.45 15.84
CA GLU A 42 -17.96 -5.32 15.31
C GLU A 42 -17.79 -5.22 13.80
N ASN A 43 -16.56 -5.38 13.30
CA ASN A 43 -16.24 -5.30 11.88
C ASN A 43 -15.20 -6.35 11.51
N SER A 44 -15.28 -6.82 10.26
CA SER A 44 -14.29 -7.66 9.60
C SER A 44 -14.30 -7.31 8.11
N ILE A 45 -13.39 -6.42 7.73
CA ILE A 45 -13.29 -5.87 6.37
C ILE A 45 -12.00 -6.37 5.75
N SER A 46 -12.08 -6.84 4.50
CA SER A 46 -10.92 -7.16 3.67
C SER A 46 -11.02 -6.41 2.35
N GLY A 47 -9.92 -5.81 1.92
CA GLY A 47 -9.82 -5.03 0.69
C GLY A 47 -8.70 -5.52 -0.22
N ARG A 48 -8.86 -5.24 -1.52
CA ARG A 48 -7.77 -5.26 -2.49
C ARG A 48 -7.71 -3.92 -3.19
N THR A 49 -6.56 -3.27 -3.15
CA THR A 49 -6.29 -2.01 -3.84
C THR A 49 -5.22 -2.24 -4.89
N HIS A 50 -5.50 -1.88 -6.13
CA HIS A 50 -4.54 -1.92 -7.23
C HIS A 50 -4.49 -0.57 -7.93
N GLY A 51 -3.28 -0.09 -8.25
CA GLY A 51 -3.09 1.18 -8.92
C GLY A 51 -1.71 1.34 -9.52
N ILE A 52 -1.62 2.20 -10.51
CA ILE A 52 -0.39 2.62 -11.17
C ILE A 52 -0.33 4.16 -11.11
N GLY A 53 0.67 4.69 -10.43
CA GLY A 53 1.01 6.10 -10.41
C GLY A 53 2.14 6.41 -11.38
N ILE A 54 2.02 7.53 -12.09
CA ILE A 54 3.02 8.07 -13.01
C ILE A 54 3.37 9.47 -12.52
N ARG A 55 4.67 9.72 -12.28
CA ARG A 55 5.18 11.04 -11.88
C ARG A 55 6.21 11.50 -12.89
N ILE A 56 6.12 12.76 -13.33
CA ILE A 56 7.04 13.38 -14.29
C ILE A 56 7.53 14.71 -13.72
N PHE A 57 8.83 14.97 -13.82
CA PHE A 57 9.46 16.23 -13.41
C PHE A 57 10.04 16.97 -14.61
N LYS A 58 9.99 18.30 -14.56
CA LYS A 58 10.62 19.20 -15.53
C LYS A 58 10.99 20.53 -14.87
N GLY A 59 12.27 20.77 -14.65
CA GLY A 59 12.80 21.83 -13.80
C GLY A 59 12.18 21.76 -12.40
N TYR A 60 11.47 22.82 -12.01
CA TYR A 60 10.77 22.89 -10.73
C TYR A 60 9.29 22.45 -10.79
N LYS A 61 8.84 21.92 -11.92
CA LYS A 61 7.45 21.45 -12.10
C LYS A 61 7.37 19.94 -11.93
N SER A 62 6.25 19.48 -11.38
CA SER A 62 5.91 18.07 -11.27
C SER A 62 4.46 17.84 -11.69
N VAL A 63 4.20 16.76 -12.44
CA VAL A 63 2.86 16.27 -12.72
C VAL A 63 2.74 14.85 -12.20
N TYR A 64 1.60 14.55 -11.56
CA TYR A 64 1.26 13.22 -11.09
C TYR A 64 -0.08 12.81 -11.69
N ALA A 65 -0.11 11.61 -12.27
CA ALA A 65 -1.30 10.97 -12.81
C ALA A 65 -1.37 9.53 -12.30
N TYR A 66 -2.57 8.94 -12.29
CA TYR A 66 -2.75 7.58 -11.81
C TYR A 66 -3.92 6.90 -12.51
N THR A 67 -3.89 5.57 -12.52
CA THR A 67 -4.94 4.71 -13.09
C THR A 67 -4.95 3.37 -12.37
N ASN A 68 -6.08 2.66 -12.39
CA ASN A 68 -6.16 1.25 -11.99
C ASN A 68 -6.25 0.31 -13.21
N ASN A 69 -6.15 0.84 -14.43
CA ASN A 69 -6.17 0.08 -15.67
C ASN A 69 -4.72 -0.17 -16.13
N SER A 70 -4.30 -1.44 -16.08
CA SER A 70 -2.97 -1.90 -16.42
C SER A 70 -2.75 -2.16 -17.92
N THR A 71 -3.74 -1.89 -18.77
CA THR A 71 -3.56 -2.02 -20.23
C THR A 71 -2.57 -1.00 -20.76
N LEU A 72 -1.75 -1.41 -21.73
CA LEU A 72 -0.75 -0.54 -22.34
C LEU A 72 -1.36 0.76 -22.89
N SER A 73 -2.50 0.68 -23.57
CA SER A 73 -3.17 1.85 -24.14
C SER A 73 -3.60 2.87 -23.07
N ALA A 74 -4.18 2.41 -21.96
CA ALA A 74 -4.57 3.28 -20.86
C ALA A 74 -3.36 3.92 -20.18
N LEU A 75 -2.26 3.18 -20.01
CA LEU A 75 -1.03 3.69 -19.43
C LEU A 75 -0.36 4.73 -20.34
N LEU A 76 -0.31 4.49 -21.65
CA LEU A 76 0.23 5.44 -22.62
C LEU A 76 -0.61 6.73 -22.66
N ASP A 77 -1.94 6.62 -22.69
CA ASP A 77 -2.85 7.77 -22.63
C ASP A 77 -2.67 8.58 -21.33
N THR A 78 -2.53 7.89 -20.19
CA THR A 78 -2.27 8.53 -18.88
C THR A 78 -0.93 9.26 -18.87
N ALA A 79 0.13 8.62 -19.37
CA ALA A 79 1.47 9.20 -19.48
C ALA A 79 1.51 10.41 -20.41
N GLU A 80 0.83 10.32 -21.56
CA GLU A 80 0.79 11.39 -22.56
C GLU A 80 0.08 12.63 -22.02
N LYS A 81 -1.10 12.46 -21.41
CA LYS A 81 -1.82 13.57 -20.76
C LYS A 81 -0.99 14.23 -19.67
N ALA A 82 -0.26 13.44 -18.89
CA ALA A 82 0.65 13.97 -17.86
C ALA A 82 1.83 14.73 -18.47
N ALA A 83 2.44 14.22 -19.55
CA ALA A 83 3.56 14.84 -20.23
C ALA A 83 3.18 16.17 -20.91
N LEU A 84 2.02 16.22 -21.56
CA LEU A 84 1.52 17.43 -22.25
C LEU A 84 1.25 18.60 -21.28
N ALA A 85 0.95 18.32 -20.02
CA ALA A 85 0.85 19.36 -19.00
C ALA A 85 2.20 20.06 -18.68
N LEU A 86 3.33 19.49 -19.12
CA LEU A 86 4.68 20.01 -18.86
C LEU A 86 5.32 20.71 -20.08
N GLY A 87 4.70 20.67 -21.26
CA GLY A 87 5.16 21.44 -22.42
C GLY A 87 4.84 20.79 -23.75
N GLU A 88 5.57 21.22 -24.78
CA GLU A 88 5.39 20.77 -26.16
C GLU A 88 6.17 19.50 -26.47
N LEU A 89 5.71 18.78 -27.50
CA LEU A 89 6.34 17.56 -27.98
C LEU A 89 7.77 17.81 -28.48
N LYS A 90 8.63 16.84 -28.19
CA LYS A 90 10.02 16.71 -28.63
C LYS A 90 10.22 15.34 -29.27
N GLU A 91 11.48 14.98 -29.52
CA GLU A 91 11.86 13.69 -30.08
C GLU A 91 11.57 12.51 -29.14
N ASP A 92 11.40 11.33 -29.74
CA ASP A 92 11.22 10.08 -29.01
C ASP A 92 12.49 9.69 -28.25
N ILE A 93 12.28 9.19 -27.03
CA ILE A 93 13.34 8.75 -26.13
C ILE A 93 13.19 7.25 -25.89
N SER A 94 14.30 6.53 -25.91
CA SER A 94 14.32 5.11 -25.53
C SER A 94 14.74 4.96 -24.06
N ILE A 95 14.05 4.10 -23.31
CA ILE A 95 14.31 3.83 -21.89
C ILE A 95 14.79 2.39 -21.72
N VAL A 96 16.01 2.23 -21.21
CA VAL A 96 16.58 0.92 -20.85
C VAL A 96 16.47 0.72 -19.35
N LEU A 97 15.65 -0.25 -18.93
CA LEU A 97 15.48 -0.63 -17.53
C LEU A 97 16.44 -1.75 -17.13
N ASN A 98 16.98 -1.68 -15.92
CA ASN A 98 17.85 -2.67 -15.31
C ASN A 98 17.21 -3.16 -14.02
N ARG A 99 16.98 -4.47 -13.91
CA ARG A 99 16.41 -5.06 -12.71
C ARG A 99 17.43 -4.97 -11.58
N LYS A 100 17.04 -4.35 -10.47
CA LYS A 100 17.80 -4.29 -9.23
C LYS A 100 17.07 -5.11 -8.19
N GLU A 101 17.75 -6.10 -7.63
CA GLU A 101 17.21 -6.88 -6.52
C GLU A 101 17.35 -6.11 -5.20
N VAL A 102 16.32 -6.21 -4.37
CA VAL A 102 16.31 -5.64 -3.02
C VAL A 102 16.25 -6.79 -2.03
N ILE A 103 17.16 -6.79 -1.07
CA ILE A 103 17.16 -7.75 0.02
C ILE A 103 16.04 -7.38 0.98
N ASN A 104 15.06 -8.26 1.14
CA ASN A 104 14.01 -8.09 2.13
C ASN A 104 14.56 -8.46 3.52
N ASN A 105 14.74 -7.45 4.37
CA ASN A 105 15.24 -7.62 5.74
C ASN A 105 14.13 -7.95 6.75
N ASN A 106 12.88 -8.12 6.32
CA ASN A 106 11.75 -8.41 7.17
C ASN A 106 11.31 -9.86 6.93
N PRO A 107 11.75 -10.83 7.76
CA PRO A 107 11.32 -12.22 7.60
C PRO A 107 9.82 -12.34 7.85
N ILE A 108 9.11 -12.95 6.89
CA ILE A 108 7.66 -13.15 6.98
C ILE A 108 7.41 -14.62 7.30
N ILE A 109 7.03 -14.90 8.56
CA ILE A 109 6.77 -16.27 9.02
C ILE A 109 5.42 -16.78 8.50
N TYR A 110 4.40 -15.92 8.54
CA TYR A 110 3.05 -16.22 8.07
C TYR A 110 2.58 -15.12 7.13
N ILE A 111 2.11 -15.51 5.94
CA ILE A 111 1.47 -14.57 5.03
C ILE A 111 0.05 -14.32 5.56
N PRO A 112 -0.35 -13.06 5.85
CA PRO A 112 -1.66 -12.82 6.46
C PRO A 112 -2.84 -13.26 5.60
N SER A 113 -2.71 -13.21 4.27
CA SER A 113 -3.71 -13.69 3.31
C SER A 113 -3.90 -15.21 3.32
N SER A 114 -2.93 -15.98 3.85
CA SER A 114 -3.05 -17.45 4.00
C SER A 114 -3.58 -17.87 5.38
N ILE A 115 -3.97 -16.92 6.24
CA ILE A 115 -4.46 -17.21 7.59
C ILE A 115 -5.96 -16.92 7.66
N ASP A 116 -6.73 -17.93 8.05
CA ASP A 116 -8.19 -17.81 8.23
C ASP A 116 -8.56 -16.71 9.23
N ALA A 117 -9.61 -15.95 8.92
CA ALA A 117 -10.11 -14.89 9.80
C ALA A 117 -10.46 -15.41 11.21
N GLU A 118 -10.95 -16.65 11.32
CA GLU A 118 -11.26 -17.28 12.60
C GLU A 118 -10.03 -17.41 13.51
N LYS A 119 -8.86 -17.76 12.95
CA LYS A 119 -7.61 -17.85 13.71
C LYS A 119 -7.17 -16.47 14.21
N LYS A 120 -7.33 -15.44 13.38
CA LYS A 120 -7.06 -14.03 13.75
C LYS A 120 -7.99 -13.60 14.89
N ILE A 121 -9.30 -13.83 14.75
CA ILE A 121 -10.32 -13.50 15.76
C ILE A 121 -10.07 -14.26 17.07
N LYS A 122 -9.61 -15.51 17.03
CA LYS A 122 -9.28 -16.28 18.23
C LYS A 122 -8.19 -15.60 19.06
N VAL A 123 -7.12 -15.11 18.42
CA VAL A 123 -6.06 -14.34 19.09
C VAL A 123 -6.61 -13.02 19.63
N MET A 124 -7.45 -12.32 18.87
CA MET A 124 -8.08 -11.09 19.34
C MET A 124 -8.98 -11.29 20.55
N LYS A 125 -9.78 -12.36 20.59
CA LYS A 125 -10.61 -12.72 21.76
C LYS A 125 -9.76 -13.05 22.98
N ALA A 126 -8.62 -13.70 22.80
CA ALA A 126 -7.68 -13.94 23.90
C ALA A 126 -7.12 -12.63 24.47
N GLY A 127 -6.72 -11.69 23.60
CA GLY A 127 -6.29 -10.35 24.03
C GLY A 127 -7.38 -9.55 24.73
N TYR A 128 -8.61 -9.58 24.20
CA TYR A 128 -9.78 -8.97 24.84
C TYR A 128 -9.99 -9.52 26.26
N LYS A 129 -10.00 -10.85 26.40
CA LYS A 129 -10.20 -11.52 27.68
C LYS A 129 -9.12 -11.13 28.69
N ALA A 130 -7.86 -11.16 28.28
CA ALA A 130 -6.73 -10.79 29.13
C ALA A 130 -6.83 -9.34 29.65
N ALA A 131 -7.24 -8.40 28.82
CA ALA A 131 -7.42 -7.01 29.24
C ALA A 131 -8.66 -6.82 30.13
N LYS A 132 -9.80 -7.41 29.76
CA LYS A 132 -11.06 -7.26 30.49
C LYS A 132 -11.02 -7.92 31.88
N GLU A 133 -10.31 -9.03 32.03
CA GLU A 133 -10.19 -9.76 33.31
C GLU A 133 -9.08 -9.23 34.22
N TYR A 134 -8.34 -8.21 33.77
CA TYR A 134 -7.23 -7.66 34.55
C TYR A 134 -7.69 -6.95 35.84
N SER A 135 -8.81 -6.22 35.78
CA SER A 135 -9.40 -5.51 36.92
C SER A 135 -10.89 -5.29 36.70
N ASP A 136 -11.68 -5.32 37.78
CA ASP A 136 -13.12 -5.01 37.75
C ASP A 136 -13.40 -3.55 37.33
N GLU A 137 -12.40 -2.67 37.47
CA GLU A 137 -12.50 -1.27 37.02
C GLU A 137 -12.44 -1.15 35.48
N ILE A 138 -11.95 -2.16 34.77
CA ILE A 138 -11.94 -2.13 33.29
C ILE A 138 -13.39 -2.22 32.83
N TYR A 139 -13.94 -1.11 32.37
CA TYR A 139 -15.32 -1.00 31.92
C TYR A 139 -15.49 -1.55 30.50
N GLN A 140 -14.65 -1.08 29.58
CA GLN A 140 -14.73 -1.36 28.15
C GLN A 140 -13.37 -1.76 27.59
N VAL A 141 -13.36 -2.69 26.64
CA VAL A 141 -12.14 -3.09 25.92
C VAL A 141 -12.44 -3.16 24.42
N SER A 142 -11.54 -2.56 23.65
CA SER A 142 -11.50 -2.59 22.19
C SER A 142 -10.24 -3.30 21.73
N VAL A 143 -10.37 -4.25 20.81
CA VAL A 143 -9.22 -4.93 20.19
C VAL A 143 -9.25 -4.70 18.69
N GLY A 144 -8.14 -4.21 18.16
CA GLY A 144 -7.93 -3.96 16.74
C GLY A 144 -6.90 -4.92 16.17
N TYR A 145 -7.19 -5.45 15.00
CA TYR A 145 -6.25 -6.20 14.18
C TYR A 145 -6.23 -5.59 12.77
N LEU A 146 -5.02 -5.35 12.27
CA LEU A 146 -4.78 -4.90 10.91
C LEU A 146 -3.71 -5.80 10.28
N ASP A 147 -3.92 -6.23 9.05
CA ASP A 147 -2.84 -6.73 8.20
C ASP A 147 -2.84 -6.07 6.83
N LYS A 148 -1.65 -6.06 6.23
CA LYS A 148 -1.39 -5.57 4.88
C LYS A 148 -0.34 -6.46 4.23
N GLU A 149 -0.63 -6.90 3.03
CA GLU A 149 0.31 -7.49 2.08
C GLU A 149 0.31 -6.61 0.83
N GLN A 150 1.40 -5.88 0.63
CA GLN A 150 1.56 -4.95 -0.49
C GLN A 150 2.71 -5.42 -1.38
N ASN A 151 2.40 -5.73 -2.63
CA ASN A 151 3.41 -5.89 -3.66
C ASN A 151 3.56 -4.56 -4.39
N ILE A 152 4.79 -4.12 -4.61
CA ILE A 152 5.06 -2.91 -5.39
C ILE A 152 6.07 -3.19 -6.50
N LEU A 153 6.00 -2.35 -7.53
CA LEU A 153 7.00 -2.22 -8.58
C LEU A 153 7.31 -0.75 -8.78
N ILE A 154 8.61 -0.42 -8.86
CA ILE A 154 9.10 0.92 -9.17
C ILE A 154 9.98 0.84 -10.41
N ALA A 155 9.67 1.66 -11.41
CA ALA A 155 10.52 1.83 -12.58
C ALA A 155 10.73 3.32 -12.89
N ASN A 156 11.93 3.73 -13.29
CA ASN A 156 12.20 5.13 -13.60
C ASN A 156 13.13 5.33 -14.81
N THR A 157 13.19 6.57 -15.28
CA THR A 157 13.95 6.96 -16.47
C THR A 157 15.47 6.93 -16.29
N GLU A 158 15.98 6.78 -15.07
CA GLU A 158 17.40 6.52 -14.80
C GLU A 158 17.77 5.03 -14.97
N GLY A 159 16.81 4.20 -15.35
CA GLY A 159 17.01 2.80 -15.65
C GLY A 159 16.78 1.87 -14.47
N LEU A 160 16.21 2.34 -13.35
CA LEU A 160 15.82 1.45 -12.25
C LEU A 160 14.59 0.64 -12.62
N LEU A 161 14.61 -0.66 -12.34
CA LEU A 161 13.43 -1.50 -12.20
C LEU A 161 13.60 -2.33 -10.93
N THR A 162 12.73 -2.15 -9.95
CA THR A 162 12.78 -2.90 -8.68
C THR A 162 11.38 -3.26 -8.21
N GLU A 163 11.30 -4.34 -7.44
CA GLU A 163 10.07 -4.81 -6.82
C GLU A 163 10.31 -5.00 -5.33
N ASP A 164 9.24 -4.96 -4.54
CA ASP A 164 9.27 -5.26 -3.11
C ASP A 164 7.95 -5.87 -2.67
N ARG A 165 8.00 -6.74 -1.66
CA ARG A 165 6.83 -7.34 -1.01
C ARG A 165 6.85 -6.98 0.46
N ARG A 166 5.93 -6.10 0.83
CA ARG A 166 5.83 -5.49 2.16
C ARG A 166 4.66 -6.12 2.90
N VAL A 167 4.97 -6.86 3.95
CA VAL A 167 3.97 -7.46 4.83
C VAL A 167 4.02 -6.79 6.19
N ARG A 168 2.85 -6.41 6.70
CA ARG A 168 2.71 -5.77 8.01
C ARG A 168 1.48 -6.32 8.72
N THR A 169 1.62 -6.59 10.00
CA THR A 169 0.49 -6.85 10.90
C THR A 169 0.58 -5.89 12.07
N ARG A 170 -0.56 -5.43 12.57
CA ARG A 170 -0.67 -4.64 13.80
C ARG A 170 -1.77 -5.24 14.64
N PHE A 171 -1.44 -5.49 15.89
CA PHE A 171 -2.39 -5.86 16.92
C PHE A 171 -2.40 -4.74 17.96
N SER A 172 -3.58 -4.28 18.36
CA SER A 172 -3.76 -3.22 19.34
C SER A 172 -4.88 -3.57 20.29
N ILE A 173 -4.70 -3.25 21.56
CA ILE A 173 -5.74 -3.30 22.57
C ILE A 173 -5.82 -1.90 23.16
N SER A 174 -7.03 -1.41 23.38
CA SER A 174 -7.26 -0.23 24.21
C SER A 174 -8.39 -0.52 25.19
N SER A 175 -8.22 -0.07 26.42
CA SER A 175 -9.16 -0.31 27.52
C SER A 175 -9.56 1.00 28.16
N VAL A 176 -10.81 1.08 28.62
CA VAL A 176 -11.32 2.17 29.44
C VAL A 176 -11.52 1.63 30.85
N ALA A 177 -10.80 2.19 31.81
CA ALA A 177 -11.04 1.98 33.23
C ALA A 177 -12.04 3.02 33.75
N SER A 178 -12.93 2.63 34.64
CA SER A 178 -13.91 3.50 35.29
C SER A 178 -13.88 3.29 36.80
N ALA A 179 -13.62 4.36 37.54
CA ALA A 179 -13.60 4.36 39.01
C ALA A 179 -14.07 5.73 39.54
N ASN A 180 -14.90 5.74 40.58
CA ASN A 180 -15.35 6.97 41.25
C ASN A 180 -15.98 8.04 40.32
N GLY A 181 -16.62 7.61 39.22
CA GLY A 181 -17.21 8.51 38.23
C GLY A 181 -16.22 9.08 37.20
N GLU A 182 -14.96 8.68 37.25
CA GLU A 182 -13.93 9.05 36.28
C GLU A 182 -13.63 7.91 35.32
N ASN A 183 -13.29 8.26 34.07
CA ASN A 183 -12.89 7.31 33.03
C ASN A 183 -11.49 7.64 32.53
N GLN A 184 -10.63 6.63 32.40
CA GLN A 184 -9.29 6.75 31.83
C GLN A 184 -9.08 5.70 30.74
N THR A 185 -8.33 6.06 29.69
CA THR A 185 -8.07 5.18 28.54
C THR A 185 -6.58 4.84 28.43
N GLY A 186 -6.27 3.58 28.18
CA GLY A 186 -4.91 3.07 27.95
C GLY A 186 -4.85 1.93 26.94
#